data_AF-A0A0N0A7R2-F1
#
_entry.id   AF-A0A0N0A7R2-F1
#
_cell.length_a   1.000
_cell.length_b   1.000
_cell.length_c   1.000
_cell.angle_alpha   90.00
_cell.angle_beta   90.00
_cell.angle_gamma   90.00
#
_symmetry.space_group_name_H-M   'P 1'
#
loop_
_entity.id
_entity.type
_entity.pdbx_description
1 polymer ?
#
loop_
_entity_poly.entity_id
_entity_poly.type
_entity_poly.pdbx_seq_one_letter_code
_entity_poly.pdbx_strand_id
1 'polypeptide(L)'
;MSDADPMQRVNALLEDVLPTPRVRQQLRLAAGLTQQEVADAVGVKRLAVARWELGQTHPRRPHRAVYIHLLKGLAERFPEVAELNAGSTTPTSERGSG
;
A
#
# COMPACT_ATOMS: atom_id res chain seq x y z
N MET A 1 -31.38 -6.57 1.24
CA MET A 1 -29.95 -6.44 1.63
C MET A 1 -29.17 -7.19 0.58
N SER A 2 -28.72 -6.50 -0.48
CA SER A 2 -28.09 -7.15 -1.63
C SER A 2 -26.85 -7.91 -1.17
N ASP A 3 -26.82 -9.20 -1.53
CA ASP A 3 -25.64 -10.03 -1.41
C ASP A 3 -24.52 -9.34 -2.17
N ALA A 4 -23.51 -8.83 -1.46
CA ALA A 4 -22.43 -8.08 -2.08
C ALA A 4 -21.83 -8.91 -3.23
N ASP A 5 -21.70 -8.28 -4.40
CA ASP A 5 -21.12 -8.87 -5.60
C ASP A 5 -19.92 -9.76 -5.22
N PRO A 6 -19.88 -11.04 -5.65
CA PRO A 6 -18.72 -11.90 -5.46
C PRO A 6 -17.39 -11.20 -5.78
N MET A 7 -17.35 -10.33 -6.79
CA MET A 7 -16.17 -9.51 -7.10
C MET A 7 -15.86 -8.49 -6.01
N GLN A 8 -16.85 -7.86 -5.38
CA GLN A 8 -16.65 -6.97 -4.24
C GLN A 8 -16.13 -7.72 -3.00
N ARG A 9 -16.59 -8.97 -2.78
CA ARG A 9 -16.08 -9.85 -1.71
C ARG A 9 -14.65 -10.31 -1.96
N VAL A 10 -14.35 -10.76 -3.18
CA VAL A 10 -13.00 -11.15 -3.59
C VAL A 10 -12.05 -9.96 -3.55
N ASN A 11 -12.50 -8.81 -4.05
CA ASN A 11 -11.75 -7.58 -3.92
C ASN A 11 -11.50 -7.31 -2.44
N ALA A 12 -12.49 -7.30 -1.56
CA ALA A 12 -12.28 -7.09 -0.12
C ALA A 12 -11.27 -8.07 0.53
N LEU A 13 -11.20 -9.33 0.05
CA LEU A 13 -10.18 -10.31 0.48
C LEU A 13 -8.76 -9.96 -0.03
N LEU A 14 -8.64 -9.41 -1.23
CA LEU A 14 -7.37 -9.02 -1.87
C LEU A 14 -6.92 -7.59 -1.53
N GLU A 15 -7.85 -6.67 -1.28
CA GLU A 15 -7.60 -5.25 -0.97
C GLU A 15 -6.98 -5.08 0.40
N ASP A 16 -7.26 -5.99 1.33
CA ASP A 16 -6.78 -5.86 2.70
C ASP A 16 -5.27 -6.16 2.84
N VAL A 17 -4.49 -6.30 1.77
CA VAL A 17 -3.02 -6.45 1.87
C VAL A 17 -2.35 -5.08 1.79
N LEU A 18 -1.70 -4.67 2.88
CA LEU A 18 -0.86 -3.48 2.87
C LEU A 18 0.50 -3.78 2.21
N PRO A 19 1.01 -2.93 1.31
CA PRO A 19 2.39 -2.98 0.85
C PRO A 19 3.38 -2.99 2.02
N THR A 20 4.63 -3.39 1.77
CA THR A 20 5.67 -3.33 2.80
C THR A 20 5.86 -1.89 3.32
N PRO A 21 6.26 -1.68 4.59
CA PRO A 21 6.42 -0.33 5.15
C PRO A 21 7.31 0.59 4.29
N ARG A 22 8.38 0.04 3.72
CA ARG A 22 9.26 0.75 2.78
C ARG A 22 8.51 1.23 1.54
N VAL A 23 7.73 0.37 0.89
CA VAL A 23 6.96 0.76 -0.31
C VAL A 23 5.94 1.83 0.00
N ARG A 24 5.27 1.77 1.16
CA ARG A 24 4.34 2.84 1.59
C ARG A 24 5.02 4.20 1.61
N GLN A 25 6.20 4.28 2.22
CA GLN A 25 6.99 5.50 2.28
C GLN A 25 7.43 5.97 0.88
N GLN A 26 7.90 5.04 0.04
CA GLN A 26 8.36 5.38 -1.31
C GLN A 26 7.22 5.89 -2.20
N LEU A 27 6.04 5.26 -2.15
CA LEU A 27 4.86 5.72 -2.89
C LEU A 27 4.46 7.14 -2.48
N ARG A 28 4.47 7.42 -1.17
CA ARG A 28 4.21 8.76 -0.65
C ARG A 28 5.23 9.77 -1.17
N LEU A 29 6.52 9.44 -1.12
CA LEU A 29 7.60 10.33 -1.57
C LEU A 29 7.59 10.57 -3.08
N ALA A 30 7.33 9.54 -3.89
CA ALA A 30 7.18 9.66 -5.33
C ALA A 30 6.02 10.60 -5.72
N ALA A 31 4.96 10.60 -4.91
CA ALA A 31 3.84 11.52 -5.05
C ALA A 31 4.11 12.95 -4.55
N GLY A 32 5.28 13.22 -3.98
CA GLY A 32 5.62 14.52 -3.38
C GLY A 32 4.86 14.82 -2.08
N LEU A 33 4.23 13.81 -1.46
CA LEU A 33 3.40 13.98 -0.28
C LEU A 33 4.22 13.91 1.00
N THR A 34 3.88 14.74 1.97
CA THR A 34 4.35 14.66 3.35
C THR A 34 3.54 13.66 4.17
N GLN A 35 4.08 13.19 5.29
CA GLN A 35 3.31 12.34 6.22
C GLN A 35 2.10 13.08 6.82
N GLN A 36 2.16 14.42 6.87
CA GLN A 36 1.06 15.24 7.39
C GLN A 36 -0.12 15.24 6.41
N GLU A 37 0.13 15.48 5.12
CA GLU A 37 -0.93 15.46 4.09
C GLU A 37 -1.61 14.09 3.99
N VAL A 38 -0.84 13.00 4.10
CA VAL A 38 -1.40 11.65 4.18
C VAL A 38 -2.25 11.46 5.44
N ALA A 39 -1.78 11.97 6.57
CA ALA A 39 -2.51 11.86 7.84
C ALA A 39 -3.84 12.63 7.81
N ASP A 40 -3.83 13.84 7.23
CA ASP A 40 -5.02 14.68 7.08
C ASP A 40 -6.05 14.03 6.14
N ALA A 41 -5.60 13.46 5.01
CA ALA A 41 -6.45 12.73 4.09
C ALA A 41 -7.08 11.47 4.70
N VAL A 42 -6.34 10.77 5.59
CA VAL A 42 -6.80 9.52 6.24
C VAL A 42 -7.57 9.79 7.54
N GLY A 43 -7.47 10.99 8.11
CA GLY A 43 -8.11 11.37 9.38
C GLY A 43 -7.36 10.87 10.62
N VAL A 44 -6.03 10.82 10.59
CA VAL A 44 -5.19 10.36 11.70
C VAL A 44 -4.10 11.37 12.07
N LYS A 45 -3.35 11.11 13.14
CA LYS A 45 -2.18 11.92 13.50
C LYS A 45 -0.99 11.57 12.59
N ARG A 46 -0.16 12.56 12.23
CA ARG A 46 1.11 12.36 11.49
C ARG A 46 1.98 11.24 12.07
N LEU A 47 2.08 11.16 13.39
CA LEU A 47 2.86 10.13 14.08
C LEU A 47 2.35 8.71 13.81
N ALA A 48 1.03 8.53 13.58
CA ALA A 48 0.49 7.23 13.21
C ALA A 48 1.02 6.79 11.84
N VAL A 49 0.97 7.67 10.84
CA VAL A 49 1.53 7.41 9.49
C VAL A 49 3.02 7.09 9.57
N ALA A 50 3.79 7.86 10.33
CA ALA A 50 5.21 7.59 10.55
C ALA A 50 5.47 6.18 11.12
N ARG A 51 4.70 5.77 12.14
CA ARG A 51 4.81 4.43 12.75
C ARG A 51 4.37 3.31 11.79
N TRP A 52 3.45 3.57 10.88
CA TRP A 52 3.02 2.59 9.86
C TRP A 52 4.07 2.42 8.75
N GLU A 53 4.70 3.51 8.31
CA GLU A 53 5.80 3.50 7.34
C GLU A 53 7.08 2.89 7.91
N LEU A 54 7.28 2.96 9.23
CA LEU A 54 8.36 2.26 9.93
C LEU A 54 8.01 0.79 10.28
N GLY A 55 6.78 0.34 10.02
CA GLY A 55 6.33 -1.01 10.37
C GLY A 55 6.14 -1.27 11.87
N GLN A 56 6.25 -0.24 12.71
CA GLN A 56 6.12 -0.35 14.17
C GLN A 56 4.69 -0.65 14.61
N THR A 57 3.70 -0.13 13.87
CA THR A 57 2.28 -0.39 14.12
C THR A 57 1.55 -0.54 12.79
N HIS A 58 0.33 -1.07 12.84
CA HIS A 58 -0.53 -1.22 11.68
C HIS A 58 -1.77 -0.34 11.80
N PRO A 59 -2.28 0.22 10.68
CA PRO A 59 -3.54 0.94 10.68
C PRO A 59 -4.69 -0.01 11.05
N ARG A 60 -5.60 0.47 11.89
CA ARG A 60 -6.81 -0.24 12.29
C ARG A 60 -8.01 0.25 11.48
N ARG A 61 -9.08 -0.54 11.42
CA ARG A 61 -10.36 -0.09 10.84
C ARG A 61 -10.89 1.11 11.65
N PRO A 62 -11.52 2.13 11.01
CA PRO A 62 -11.78 2.25 9.57
C PRO A 62 -10.61 2.79 8.73
N HIS A 63 -9.64 3.48 9.35
CA HIS A 63 -8.54 4.17 8.66
C HIS A 63 -7.70 3.27 7.75
N ARG A 64 -7.63 1.97 8.07
CA ARG A 64 -6.96 0.96 7.25
C ARG A 64 -7.48 0.93 5.81
N ALA A 65 -8.80 0.94 5.61
CA ALA A 65 -9.39 0.88 4.28
C ALA A 65 -9.06 2.14 3.47
N VAL A 66 -9.16 3.31 4.11
CA VAL A 66 -8.82 4.61 3.50
C VAL A 66 -7.35 4.66 3.09
N TYR A 67 -6.46 4.21 3.98
CA TYR A 67 -5.02 4.20 3.71
C TYR A 67 -4.63 3.21 2.60
N ILE A 68 -5.26 2.04 2.55
CA ILE A 68 -5.09 1.08 1.44
C ILE A 68 -5.52 1.71 0.12
N HIS A 69 -6.70 2.33 0.09
CA HIS A 69 -7.21 2.96 -1.13
C HIS A 69 -6.27 4.04 -1.64
N LEU A 70 -5.76 4.90 -0.75
CA LEU A 70 -4.73 5.88 -1.08
C LEU A 70 -3.49 5.22 -1.70
N LEU A 71 -2.95 4.19 -1.05
CA LEU A 71 -1.74 3.51 -1.51
C LEU A 71 -1.93 2.80 -2.86
N LYS A 72 -3.11 2.24 -3.12
CA LYS A 72 -3.46 1.65 -4.43
C LYS A 72 -3.41 2.69 -5.54
N GLY A 73 -4.08 3.83 -5.36
CA GLY A 73 -4.06 4.92 -6.34
C GLY A 73 -2.65 5.50 -6.56
N LEU A 74 -1.82 5.54 -5.53
CA LEU A 74 -0.40 5.90 -5.69
C LEU A 74 0.38 4.83 -6.46
N ALA A 75 0.15 3.55 -6.20
CA ALA A 75 0.83 2.45 -6.89
C ALA A 75 0.47 2.38 -8.38
N GLU A 76 -0.77 2.71 -8.74
CA GLU A 76 -1.19 2.83 -10.15
C GLU A 76 -0.46 3.95 -10.89
N ARG A 77 -0.12 5.03 -10.18
CA ARG A 77 0.61 6.18 -10.75
C ARG A 77 2.13 5.99 -10.77
N PHE A 78 2.67 5.20 -9.83
CA PHE A 78 4.10 4.94 -9.64
C PHE A 78 4.37 3.43 -9.59
N PRO A 79 4.13 2.71 -10.72
CA PRO A 79 4.24 1.25 -10.76
C PRO A 79 5.65 0.74 -10.43
N GLU A 80 6.69 1.46 -10.84
CA GLU A 80 8.09 1.13 -10.57
C GLU A 80 8.42 1.07 -9.07
N VAL A 81 7.72 1.86 -8.26
CA VAL A 81 7.86 1.86 -6.81
C VAL A 81 7.08 0.70 -6.17
N ALA A 82 5.92 0.36 -6.74
CA ALA A 82 5.08 -0.73 -6.26
C ALA A 82 5.72 -2.11 -6.49
N GLU A 83 6.44 -2.26 -7.62
CA GLU A 83 7.18 -3.48 -7.99
C GLU A 83 8.36 -3.79 -7.07
N LEU A 84 8.84 -2.82 -6.28
CA LEU A 84 9.85 -3.06 -5.22
C LEU A 84 9.34 -4.02 -4.11
N ASN A 85 8.04 -4.34 -4.07
CA ASN A 85 7.51 -5.44 -3.25
C ASN A 85 7.95 -6.83 -3.75
N ALA A 86 8.20 -7.01 -5.05
CA ALA A 86 8.53 -8.31 -5.65
C ALA A 86 9.99 -8.75 -5.39
N GLY A 87 10.87 -7.81 -5.00
CA GLY A 87 12.29 -8.07 -4.78
C GLY A 87 12.65 -8.95 -3.58
N SER A 88 11.68 -9.45 -2.81
CA SER A 88 11.91 -10.48 -1.77
C SER A 88 11.61 -11.91 -2.25
N THR A 89 11.13 -12.06 -3.48
CA THR A 89 11.13 -13.34 -4.19
C THR A 89 11.80 -13.12 -5.53
N THR A 90 13.12 -13.32 -5.57
CA THR A 90 13.80 -13.69 -6.80
C THR A 90 13.07 -14.91 -7.39
N PRO A 91 12.58 -14.88 -8.64
CA PRO A 91 12.98 -15.91 -9.56
C PRO A 91 14.29 -15.44 -10.16
N THR A 92 15.36 -16.11 -9.76
CA THR A 92 16.50 -16.40 -10.62
C THR A 92 16.17 -16.15 -12.09
N SER A 93 16.83 -15.15 -12.69
CA SER A 93 17.01 -15.12 -14.14
C SER A 93 17.93 -16.28 -14.52
N GLU A 94 17.37 -17.50 -14.55
CA GLU A 94 17.85 -18.61 -15.35
C GLU A 94 17.07 -18.59 -16.65
N ARG A 95 17.57 -17.83 -17.61
CA ARG A 95 17.44 -18.07 -19.05
C ARG A 95 18.68 -17.44 -19.67
N GLY A 96 19.72 -18.24 -19.96
CA GLY A 96 19.90 -18.90 -21.26
C GLY A 96 20.56 -17.88 -22.21
N SER A 97 21.55 -18.16 -23.03
CA SER A 97 22.08 -19.37 -23.64
C SER A 97 23.33 -18.94 -24.41
N GLY A 98 24.28 -19.85 -24.64
CA GLY A 98 25.39 -19.63 -25.58
C GLY A 98 26.62 -20.42 -25.21
#